data_AF-A0AA97HVZ5-F1
#
_entry.id   AF-A0AA97HVZ5-F1
#
_cell.length_a   1.000
_cell.length_b   1.000
_cell.length_c   1.000
_cell.angle_alpha   90.00
_cell.angle_beta   90.00
_cell.angle_gamma   90.00
#
_symmetry.space_group_name_H-M   'P 1'
#
loop_
_entity.id
_entity.type
_entity.pdbx_description
1 polymer ?
#
loop_
_entity_poly.entity_id
_entity_poly.type
_entity_poly.pdbx_seq_one_letter_code
_entity_poly.pdbx_strand_id
1 'polypeptide(L)' 'MGRYVPSSKTCCCCGIKMEKLPLSVRLFECLSCNLIEDRDVNARINIRNFALADTLGLSAV' A
#
# COMPACT_ATOMS: atom_id res chain seq x y z
N MET A 1 13.46 -11.79 10.37
CA MET A 1 12.36 -11.04 11.02
C MET A 1 11.93 -9.93 10.07
N GLY A 2 10.67 -9.98 9.65
CA GLY A 2 10.16 -9.38 8.41
C GLY A 2 10.24 -7.86 8.35
N ARG A 3 10.59 -7.35 7.16
CA ARG A 3 10.56 -5.92 6.85
C ARG A 3 9.11 -5.44 6.99
N TYR A 4 8.87 -4.50 7.90
CA TYR A 4 7.57 -3.84 8.02
C TYR A 4 7.37 -2.93 6.81
N VAL A 5 6.38 -3.25 5.98
CA VAL A 5 5.97 -2.42 4.84
C VAL A 5 4.57 -1.85 5.08
N PRO A 6 4.34 -0.55 4.87
CA PRO A 6 3.06 0.11 5.18
C PRO A 6 1.97 -0.20 4.11
N SER A 7 1.70 -1.47 3.84
CA SER A 7 0.83 -1.93 2.74
C SER A 7 -0.60 -1.37 2.79
N SER A 8 -1.19 -1.22 3.97
CA SER A 8 -2.54 -0.66 4.12
C SER A 8 -2.60 0.86 3.98
N LYS A 9 -1.47 1.56 4.15
CA LYS A 9 -1.37 3.03 4.07
C LYS A 9 -0.78 3.52 2.75
N THR A 10 -0.19 2.64 1.96
CA THR A 10 0.32 2.96 0.62
C THR A 10 -0.81 2.83 -0.40
N CYS A 11 -0.90 3.73 -1.37
CA CYS A 11 -1.83 3.59 -2.48
C CYS A 11 -1.29 2.56 -3.48
N CYS A 12 -2.10 1.56 -3.83
CA CYS A 12 -1.71 0.54 -4.80
C CYS A 12 -1.59 1.03 -6.24
N CYS A 13 -2.18 2.19 -6.56
CA CYS A 13 -2.14 2.77 -7.89
C CYS A 13 -0.91 3.67 -8.08
N CYS A 14 -0.69 4.65 -7.19
CA CYS A 14 0.38 5.64 -7.35
C CYS A 14 1.57 5.47 -6.39
N GLY A 15 1.49 4.55 -5.43
CA GLY A 15 2.57 4.29 -4.46
C GLY A 15 2.69 5.33 -3.34
N ILE A 16 1.86 6.38 -3.32
CA ILE A 16 1.93 7.38 -2.25
C ILE A 16 1.53 6.78 -0.91
N LYS A 17 2.30 7.06 0.15
CA LYS A 17 1.99 6.64 1.51
C LYS A 17 1.18 7.73 2.21
N MET A 18 0.02 7.37 2.72
CA MET A 18 -0.78 8.25 3.56
C MET A 18 -0.19 8.35 4.96
N GLU A 19 -0.20 9.56 5.51
CA GLU A 19 0.30 9.85 6.86
C GLU A 19 -0.62 9.23 7.93
N LYS A 20 -1.94 9.38 7.76
CA LYS A 20 -2.96 8.93 8.70
C LYS A 20 -4.00 8.08 7.99
N LEU A 21 -4.29 6.92 8.58
CA LEU A 21 -5.39 6.04 8.17
C LEU A 21 -5.94 5.38 9.44
N PRO A 22 -7.06 5.87 10.00
CA PRO A 22 -7.64 5.35 11.24
C PRO A 22 -8.13 3.92 11.06
N LEU A 23 -7.90 3.01 12.02
CA LEU A 23 -8.24 1.59 11.85
C LEU A 23 -9.71 1.31 11.48
N SER A 24 -10.64 2.18 11.84
CA SER A 24 -12.07 2.10 11.50
C SER A 24 -12.41 2.29 10.02
N VAL A 25 -11.53 2.92 9.23
CA VAL A 25 -11.82 3.33 7.85
C VAL A 25 -11.68 2.17 6.85
N ARG A 26 -12.77 1.52 6.46
CA ARG A 26 -12.69 0.37 5.52
C ARG A 26 -12.38 0.76 4.08
N LEU A 27 -12.74 1.97 3.66
CA LEU A 27 -12.47 2.49 2.33
C LEU A 27 -11.16 3.29 2.31
N PHE A 28 -10.24 2.90 1.45
CA PHE A 28 -9.03 3.66 1.16
C PHE A 28 -9.33 4.67 0.05
N GLU A 29 -9.12 5.95 0.34
CA GLU A 29 -9.23 7.04 -0.63
C GLU A 29 -7.86 7.71 -0.81
N CYS A 30 -7.35 7.71 -2.04
CA CYS A 30 -6.08 8.35 -2.36
C CYS A 30 -6.31 9.78 -2.85
N LEU A 31 -5.85 10.78 -2.08
CA LEU A 31 -5.92 12.19 -2.48
C LEU A 31 -4.98 12.56 -3.64
N SER A 32 -4.04 11.69 -4.01
CA SER A 32 -3.07 11.96 -5.09
C SER A 32 -3.54 11.47 -6.47
N CYS A 33 -4.24 10.34 -6.53
CA CYS A 33 -4.70 9.74 -7.79
C CYS A 33 -6.22 9.50 -7.82
N ASN A 34 -6.94 9.89 -6.77
CA ASN A 34 -8.39 9.71 -6.61
C ASN A 34 -8.86 8.25 -6.65
N LEU A 35 -7.96 7.28 -6.40
CA LEU A 35 -8.35 5.88 -6.21
C LEU A 35 -9.22 5.75 -4.96
N ILE A 36 -10.39 5.11 -5.10
CA ILE A 36 -11.25 4.71 -3.98
C ILE A 36 -11.41 3.20 -4.07
N GLU A 37 -10.98 2.47 -3.05
CA GLU A 37 -10.99 1.01 -3.02
C GLU A 37 -11.14 0.48 -1.59
N ASP A 38 -11.52 -0.78 -1.40
CA ASP A 38 -11.45 -1.39 -0.08
C ASP A 38 -9.99 -1.46 0.43
N ARG A 39 -9.77 -1.12 1.70
CA ARG A 39 -8.44 -1.09 2.32
C ARG A 39 -7.73 -2.43 2.21
N ASP A 40 -8.43 -3.54 2.44
CA ASP A 40 -7.83 -4.87 2.45
C ASP A 40 -7.45 -5.28 1.02
N VAL A 41 -8.24 -4.86 0.03
CA VAL A 41 -7.90 -4.99 -1.40
C VAL A 41 -6.66 -4.17 -1.75
N ASN A 42 -6.61 -2.89 -1.37
CA ASN A 42 -5.43 -2.03 -1.56
C ASN A 42 -4.18 -2.65 -0.90
N ALA A 43 -4.31 -3.13 0.34
CA ALA A 43 -3.21 -3.76 1.08
C ALA A 43 -2.71 -5.05 0.41
N ARG A 44 -3.62 -5.92 -0.06
CA ARG A 44 -3.29 -7.15 -0.79
C ARG A 44 -2.47 -6.85 -2.04
N ILE A 45 -2.88 -5.85 -2.83
CA ILE A 45 -2.16 -5.47 -4.05
C ILE A 45 -0.76 -4.95 -3.70
N ASN A 46 -0.64 -4.10 -2.68
CA ASN A 46 0.65 -3.62 -2.23
C ASN A 46 1.58 -4.74 -1.74
N ILE A 47 1.07 -5.70 -0.98
CA ILE A 47 1.87 -6.86 -0.53
C ILE A 47 2.41 -7.64 -1.74
N ARG A 48 1.56 -7.88 -2.76
CA ARG A 48 2.00 -8.51 -4.01
C ARG A 48 3.09 -7.68 -4.70
N ASN A 49 2.90 -6.37 -4.82
CA ASN A 49 3.85 -5.49 -5.49
C ASN A 49 5.20 -5.42 -4.75
N PHE A 50 5.19 -5.36 -3.43
CA PHE A 50 6.42 -5.40 -2.62
C PHE A 50 7.14 -6.74 -2.76
N ALA A 51 6.41 -7.86 -2.73
CA ALA A 51 7.01 -9.17 -2.96
C ALA A 51 7.64 -9.26 -4.35
N LEU A 52 6.96 -8.79 -5.39
CA LEU A 52 7.51 -8.75 -6.75
C LEU A 52 8.76 -7.86 -6.84
N ALA A 53 8.72 -6.65 -6.26
CA ALA A 53 9.86 -5.75 -6.23
C ALA A 53 11.07 -6.36 -5.51
N ASP A 54 10.85 -7.05 -4.39
CA ASP A 54 11.91 -7.77 -3.65
C ASP A 54 12.49 -8.91 -4.50
N THR A 55 11.65 -9.71 -5.16
CA THR A 55 12.13 -10.79 -6.05
C THR A 55 12.93 -10.30 -7.25
N LEU A 56 12.68 -9.06 -7.71
CA LEU A 56 13.39 -8.43 -8.81
C LEU A 56 14.62 -7.64 -8.35
N GLY A 57 14.93 -7.62 -7.05
CA GLY A 57 16.03 -6.84 -6.49
C GLY A 57 15.83 -5.32 -6.56
N LEU A 58 14.58 -4.87 -6.71
CA LEU A 58 14.19 -3.46 -6.83
C LEU A 58 13.77 -2.84 -5.50
N SER A 59 13.81 -3.59 -4.39
CA SER A 59 13.53 -3.06 -3.06
C SER A 59 14.68 -2.15 -2.62
N ALA A 60 14.57 -0.84 -2.92
CA ALA A 60 15.42 0.17 -2.31
C ALA A 60 15.28 0.11 -0.78
N VAL A 61 16.43 0.09 -0.10
CA VAL A 61 16.58 0.17 1.36
C VAL A 61 15.89 1.40 1.91
#